data_AF-A0A5N5JW22-F1
#
_entry.id   AF-A0A5N5JW22-F1
#
_cell.length_a   1.000
_cell.length_b   1.000
_cell.length_c   1.000
_cell.angle_alpha   90.00
_cell.angle_beta   90.00
_cell.angle_gamma   90.00
#
_symmetry.space_group_name_H-M   'P 1'
#
loop_
_entity.id
_entity.type
_entity.pdbx_description
1 polymer ?
#
loop_
_entity_poly.entity_id
_entity_poly.type
_entity_poly.pdbx_seq_one_letter_code
_entity_poly.pdbx_strand_id
1 'polypeptide(L)'
;MPGVLILLVTLIFSVSSFIYAENEKGISTVKGHATILFCGSDLDNKFSTFIWTKDNHTLEPSSRIQMQGHLLWILNTTSSDGGLYVCRSTNSTCSMEKQVFLFVEAGPCPSPDATKLALEETSITLSCAEEHVPVLGQRLQVQWWKDCMSTGIQGSEFSLFNVSMSNNGNYTCLVSFRYEDKNYTASHTFELAVIMKEPVNKPKVIQPRNQTLHVKPGVEIKLECIVFIGFGEDSVLETSAYWTINHSYTESYPELQQNLTTEMRENSGLYGNLTLFIPKVLPEFFGVPFHCNILSPSGGDTGQVWLSQDTNHIWLIIIPFLILAAVVCAVLLNFFKIDLILAYRHLCAKGKATQEGSLYNAYVLYLHGKSPGSSTAEDLALRILPGMLEQQHNLKLFIQGRDTDTEVSIARISDVLSQSKAVVLILPGNNGEENLVPLSKEQNRLEDSQLSVLFSDIAHSGVPLLLVESEENADYLLLPESIQSIIKKERVLKWKPTVQPNGRFWKQLRYHMT
;
A
#
# COMPACT_ATOMS: atom_id res chain seq x y z
N MET A 1 73.20 -25.72 45.01
CA MET A 1 72.67 -26.09 43.69
C MET A 1 71.86 -24.95 43.01
N PRO A 2 72.45 -23.76 42.73
CA PRO A 2 71.84 -22.81 41.78
C PRO A 2 72.72 -22.51 40.55
N GLY A 3 74.00 -22.92 40.54
CA GLY A 3 74.95 -22.61 39.46
C GLY A 3 74.84 -23.47 38.20
N VAL A 4 74.24 -24.66 38.29
CA VAL A 4 74.14 -25.59 37.15
C VAL A 4 72.91 -25.28 36.29
N LEU A 5 71.85 -24.70 36.86
CA LEU A 5 70.64 -24.34 36.13
C LEU A 5 70.82 -23.11 35.23
N ILE A 6 71.69 -22.17 35.64
CA ILE A 6 71.97 -20.94 34.88
C ILE A 6 72.83 -21.25 33.64
N LEU A 7 73.75 -22.22 33.73
CA LEU A 7 74.59 -22.66 32.60
C LEU A 7 73.83 -23.45 31.54
N LEU A 8 72.77 -24.18 31.92
CA LEU A 8 71.89 -24.87 30.97
C LEU A 8 70.97 -23.89 30.22
N VAL A 9 70.50 -22.82 30.89
CA VAL A 9 69.68 -21.80 30.24
C VAL A 9 70.50 -20.96 29.26
N THR A 10 71.76 -20.63 29.57
CA THR A 10 72.63 -19.92 28.62
C THR A 10 73.09 -20.78 27.44
N LEU A 11 73.22 -22.10 27.60
CA LEU A 11 73.47 -23.04 26.49
C LEU A 11 72.24 -23.26 25.60
N ILE A 12 71.02 -23.19 26.16
CA ILE A 12 69.80 -23.26 25.34
C ILE A 12 69.59 -21.93 24.57
N PHE A 13 70.04 -20.80 25.09
CA PHE A 13 70.03 -19.50 24.38
C PHE A 13 71.22 -19.26 23.43
N SER A 14 72.31 -20.02 23.54
CA SER A 14 73.42 -19.98 22.56
C SER A 14 73.32 -21.04 21.45
N VAL A 15 72.43 -22.03 21.59
CA VAL A 15 72.12 -23.03 20.56
C VAL A 15 70.74 -22.79 19.92
N SER A 16 69.98 -21.80 20.39
CA SER A 16 68.80 -21.26 19.70
C SER A 16 69.09 -19.93 18.99
N SER A 17 70.27 -19.82 18.37
CA SER A 17 70.36 -19.05 17.12
C SER A 17 69.42 -19.72 16.13
N PHE A 18 68.18 -19.27 16.14
CA PHE A 18 67.16 -19.58 15.17
C PHE A 18 67.81 -19.50 13.77
N ILE A 19 68.12 -20.67 13.18
CA ILE A 19 68.01 -20.79 11.74
C ILE A 19 66.50 -20.74 11.51
N TYR A 20 65.97 -19.51 11.43
CA TYR A 20 64.77 -19.26 10.67
C TYR A 20 65.16 -19.64 9.24
N ALA A 21 65.00 -20.91 8.89
CA ALA A 21 64.93 -21.33 7.50
C ALA A 21 63.59 -20.81 7.00
N GLU A 22 63.52 -19.50 6.79
CA GLU A 22 62.49 -18.91 5.98
C GLU A 22 62.60 -19.62 4.63
N ASN A 23 61.53 -20.31 4.23
CA ASN A 23 61.40 -20.89 2.91
C ASN A 23 61.32 -19.71 1.93
N GLU A 24 62.46 -19.07 1.65
CA GLU A 24 62.50 -18.00 0.67
C GLU A 24 62.17 -18.58 -0.69
N LYS A 25 61.09 -18.04 -1.27
CA LYS A 25 60.66 -18.33 -2.63
C LYS A 25 61.83 -17.98 -3.56
N GLY A 26 62.37 -18.97 -4.27
CA GLY A 26 63.51 -18.76 -5.17
C GLY A 26 63.18 -17.81 -6.33
N ILE A 27 64.21 -17.24 -6.95
CA ILE A 27 64.08 -16.29 -8.06
C ILE A 27 64.04 -17.06 -9.37
N SER A 28 63.10 -16.73 -10.26
CA SER A 28 62.97 -17.36 -11.58
C SER A 28 63.38 -16.38 -12.69
N THR A 29 64.21 -16.85 -13.62
CA THR A 29 64.68 -16.08 -14.77
C THR A 29 64.69 -16.94 -16.03
N VAL A 30 64.75 -16.31 -17.20
CA VAL A 30 64.80 -17.00 -18.49
C VAL A 30 66.22 -16.99 -19.03
N LYS A 31 66.62 -18.08 -19.68
CA LYS A 31 67.91 -18.16 -20.38
C LYS A 31 68.14 -16.96 -21.31
N GLY A 32 69.28 -16.32 -21.18
CA GLY A 32 69.68 -15.15 -21.97
C GLY A 32 69.30 -13.81 -21.33
N HIS A 33 68.41 -13.81 -20.34
CA HIS A 33 68.04 -12.59 -19.63
C HIS A 33 69.05 -12.27 -18.53
N ALA A 34 69.06 -11.02 -18.10
CA ALA A 34 69.73 -10.59 -16.89
C ALA A 34 68.81 -10.82 -15.67
N THR A 35 69.43 -11.17 -14.54
CA THR A 35 68.75 -11.31 -13.25
C THR A 35 69.56 -10.66 -12.15
N ILE A 36 68.90 -10.29 -11.05
CA ILE A 36 69.55 -9.87 -9.81
C ILE A 36 69.27 -10.88 -8.72
N LEU A 37 70.23 -11.05 -7.82
CA LEU A 37 70.04 -11.69 -6.53
C LEU A 37 70.30 -10.64 -5.46
N PHE A 38 69.37 -10.56 -4.50
CA PHE A 38 69.42 -9.59 -3.41
C PHE A 38 69.82 -10.28 -2.11
N CYS A 39 70.84 -9.73 -1.46
CA CYS A 39 71.21 -10.13 -0.11
C CYS A 39 70.34 -9.36 0.89
N GLY A 40 69.26 -10.01 1.31
CA GLY A 40 68.38 -9.53 2.38
C GLY A 40 69.12 -9.15 3.64
N SER A 41 69.20 -7.85 3.89
CA SER A 41 69.53 -7.35 5.21
C SER A 41 68.60 -6.20 5.52
N ASP A 42 67.77 -6.39 6.53
CA ASP A 42 66.98 -5.38 7.25
C ASP A 42 67.87 -4.37 8.01
N LEU A 43 69.08 -4.13 7.50
CA LEU A 43 70.12 -3.36 8.15
C LEU A 43 70.83 -2.54 7.09
N ASP A 44 70.35 -1.32 7.02
CA ASP A 44 70.95 -0.10 6.55
C ASP A 44 72.37 0.10 7.14
N ASN A 45 73.33 -0.75 6.75
CA ASN A 45 74.67 -0.70 7.29
C ASN A 45 75.71 -0.61 6.17
N LYS A 46 76.02 0.66 5.85
CA LYS A 46 77.04 1.12 4.87
C LYS A 46 78.44 0.53 5.04
N PHE A 47 78.71 -0.23 6.11
CA PHE A 47 80.02 -0.79 6.44
C PHE A 47 80.11 -2.32 6.33
N SER A 48 79.09 -2.98 5.79
CA SER A 48 79.10 -4.45 5.62
C SER A 48 79.83 -4.85 4.34
N THR A 49 80.64 -5.90 4.43
CA THR A 49 81.27 -6.57 3.28
C THR A 49 80.38 -7.73 2.84
N PHE A 50 80.16 -7.86 1.53
CA PHE A 50 79.30 -8.88 0.94
C PHE A 50 80.14 -9.84 0.10
N ILE A 51 79.95 -11.14 0.34
CA ILE A 51 80.63 -12.21 -0.40
C ILE A 51 79.56 -13.16 -0.91
N TRP A 52 79.55 -13.40 -2.22
CA TRP A 52 78.66 -14.37 -2.84
C TRP A 52 79.40 -15.66 -3.17
N THR A 53 78.79 -16.80 -2.85
CA THR A 53 79.30 -18.11 -3.22
C THR A 53 78.24 -18.91 -3.98
N LYS A 54 78.70 -19.73 -4.93
CA LYS A 54 77.88 -20.71 -5.66
C LYS A 54 78.67 -22.01 -5.70
N ASP A 55 78.02 -23.14 -5.44
CA ASP A 55 78.66 -24.46 -5.46
C ASP A 55 79.93 -24.52 -4.58
N ASN A 56 79.90 -23.82 -3.43
CA ASN A 56 81.01 -23.66 -2.49
C ASN A 56 82.26 -22.91 -3.03
N HIS A 57 82.12 -22.21 -4.16
CA HIS A 57 83.14 -21.34 -4.74
C HIS A 57 82.73 -19.86 -4.63
N THR A 58 83.67 -19.00 -4.22
CA THR A 58 83.48 -17.55 -4.23
C THR A 58 83.34 -17.04 -5.66
N LEU A 59 82.30 -16.24 -5.90
CA LEU A 59 82.08 -15.58 -7.17
C LEU A 59 82.95 -14.33 -7.27
N GLU A 60 83.57 -14.14 -8.43
CA GLU A 60 84.39 -12.96 -8.74
C GLU A 60 83.75 -12.13 -9.86
N PRO A 61 83.96 -10.81 -9.90
CA PRO A 61 83.44 -9.96 -10.97
C PRO A 61 83.95 -10.41 -12.34
N SER A 62 83.07 -10.40 -13.33
CA SER A 62 83.40 -10.72 -14.72
C SER A 62 82.52 -9.92 -15.68
N SER A 63 82.72 -10.03 -16.99
CA SER A 63 81.86 -9.35 -17.97
C SER A 63 80.37 -9.73 -17.86
N ARG A 64 80.04 -10.88 -17.26
CA ARG A 64 78.66 -11.32 -16.99
C ARG A 64 78.22 -11.14 -15.54
N ILE A 65 79.14 -11.19 -14.59
CA ILE A 65 78.85 -11.18 -13.15
C ILE A 65 79.26 -9.82 -12.60
N GLN A 66 78.29 -9.03 -12.16
CA GLN A 66 78.54 -7.71 -11.58
C GLN A 66 78.07 -7.70 -10.13
N MET A 67 78.89 -7.14 -9.23
CA MET A 67 78.59 -7.10 -7.80
C MET A 67 78.67 -5.66 -7.31
N GLN A 68 77.61 -5.18 -6.65
CA GLN A 68 77.56 -3.86 -6.04
C GLN A 68 76.90 -3.93 -4.67
N GLY A 69 77.73 -3.95 -3.63
CA GLY A 69 77.26 -4.08 -2.26
C GLY A 69 76.48 -5.38 -2.06
N HIS A 70 75.21 -5.24 -1.66
CA HIS A 70 74.31 -6.36 -1.38
C HIS A 70 73.66 -6.98 -2.63
N LEU A 71 74.02 -6.52 -3.84
CA LEU A 71 73.43 -6.92 -5.11
C LEU A 71 74.41 -7.72 -5.96
N LEU A 72 73.93 -8.82 -6.54
CA LEU A 72 74.62 -9.64 -7.52
C LEU A 72 73.82 -9.69 -8.82
N TRP A 73 74.35 -9.10 -9.90
CA TRP A 73 73.77 -9.22 -11.24
C TRP A 73 74.45 -10.33 -12.02
N ILE A 74 73.63 -11.12 -12.70
CA ILE A 74 74.08 -12.12 -13.66
C ILE A 74 73.48 -11.72 -15.01
N LEU A 75 74.33 -11.23 -15.90
CA LEU A 75 73.98 -10.83 -17.26
C LEU A 75 74.06 -12.06 -18.18
N ASN A 76 73.06 -12.21 -19.06
CA ASN A 76 72.98 -13.30 -20.04
C ASN A 76 73.09 -14.68 -19.35
N THR A 77 72.04 -15.04 -18.62
CA THR A 77 71.95 -16.26 -17.84
C THR A 77 71.95 -17.51 -18.72
N THR A 78 72.54 -18.58 -18.20
CA THR A 78 72.64 -19.89 -18.84
C THR A 78 72.09 -20.95 -17.89
N SER A 79 71.75 -22.14 -18.41
CA SER A 79 71.20 -23.22 -17.57
C SER A 79 72.14 -23.65 -16.45
N SER A 80 73.46 -23.46 -16.60
CA SER A 80 74.47 -23.73 -15.56
C SER A 80 74.53 -22.67 -14.44
N ASP A 81 73.96 -21.48 -14.69
CA ASP A 81 73.84 -20.45 -13.66
C ASP A 81 72.73 -20.81 -12.64
N GLY A 82 71.84 -21.76 -12.96
CA GLY A 82 70.85 -22.24 -11.99
C GLY A 82 71.48 -22.93 -10.77
N GLY A 83 70.84 -22.79 -9.61
CA GLY A 83 71.27 -23.43 -8.36
C GLY A 83 71.21 -22.52 -7.13
N LEU A 84 71.83 -22.98 -6.05
CA LEU A 84 71.87 -22.29 -4.77
C LEU A 84 73.03 -21.29 -4.71
N TYR A 85 72.70 -20.04 -4.41
CA TYR A 85 73.65 -18.97 -4.13
C TYR A 85 73.60 -18.64 -2.64
N VAL A 86 74.76 -18.43 -2.03
CA VAL A 86 74.86 -18.00 -0.63
C VAL A 86 75.51 -16.63 -0.59
N CYS A 87 74.80 -15.64 -0.05
CA CYS A 87 75.37 -14.35 0.29
C CYS A 87 75.77 -14.35 1.75
N ARG A 88 77.03 -14.01 2.02
CA ARG A 88 77.53 -13.73 3.37
C ARG A 88 77.77 -12.23 3.52
N SER A 89 77.06 -11.62 4.45
CA SER A 89 77.24 -10.23 4.86
C SER A 89 77.98 -10.17 6.19
N THR A 90 79.14 -9.51 6.22
CA THR A 90 79.97 -9.38 7.43
C THR A 90 80.17 -7.93 7.79
N ASN A 91 79.80 -7.56 9.01
CA ASN A 91 80.09 -6.28 9.66
C ASN A 91 81.07 -6.48 10.84
N SER A 92 81.54 -5.40 11.46
CA SER A 92 82.48 -5.41 12.60
C SER A 92 82.05 -6.25 13.80
N THR A 93 80.75 -6.51 13.96
CA THR A 93 80.18 -7.21 15.12
C THR A 93 79.40 -8.48 14.78
N CYS A 94 79.02 -8.71 13.52
CA CYS A 94 78.13 -9.80 13.13
C CYS A 94 78.38 -10.27 11.70
N SER A 95 78.21 -11.57 11.45
CA SER A 95 78.17 -12.17 10.11
C SER A 95 76.84 -12.87 9.93
N MET A 96 76.15 -12.57 8.84
CA MET A 96 74.87 -13.19 8.46
C MET A 96 75.02 -13.86 7.11
N GLU A 97 74.31 -14.98 6.92
CA GLU A 97 74.26 -15.70 5.65
C GLU A 97 72.81 -15.81 5.16
N LYS A 98 72.63 -15.59 3.88
CA LYS A 98 71.35 -15.70 3.18
C LYS A 98 71.50 -16.63 2.00
N GLN A 99 70.56 -17.54 1.83
CA GLN A 99 70.55 -18.51 0.74
C GLN A 99 69.45 -18.15 -0.26
N VAL A 100 69.79 -18.07 -1.53
CA VAL A 100 68.85 -17.74 -2.61
C VAL A 100 68.98 -18.79 -3.71
N PHE A 101 67.88 -19.43 -4.07
CA PHE A 101 67.86 -20.38 -5.19
C PHE A 101 67.47 -19.67 -6.49
N LEU A 102 68.27 -19.86 -7.55
CA LEU A 102 68.00 -19.33 -8.89
C LEU A 102 67.51 -20.44 -9.82
N PHE A 103 66.29 -20.26 -10.35
CA PHE A 103 65.74 -21.10 -11.41
C PHE A 103 65.97 -20.43 -12.77
N VAL A 104 66.66 -21.13 -13.68
CA VAL A 104 66.86 -20.68 -15.07
C VAL A 104 65.97 -21.51 -15.99
N GLU A 105 64.92 -20.89 -16.47
CA GLU A 105 63.90 -21.49 -17.32
C GLU A 105 64.29 -21.42 -18.80
N ALA A 106 63.88 -22.44 -19.56
CA ALA A 106 64.08 -22.50 -21.00
C ALA A 106 62.96 -21.81 -21.81
N GLY A 107 61.82 -21.54 -21.17
CA GLY A 107 60.66 -20.90 -21.78
C GLY A 107 60.86 -19.40 -22.02
N PRO A 108 59.93 -18.73 -22.72
CA PRO A 108 60.09 -17.33 -23.12
C PRO A 108 59.81 -16.31 -22.01
N CYS A 109 59.15 -16.71 -20.93
CA CYS A 109 58.91 -15.87 -19.75
C CYS A 109 59.22 -16.65 -18.47
N PRO A 110 59.61 -15.96 -17.39
CA PRO A 110 59.81 -16.60 -16.09
C PRO A 110 58.48 -16.92 -15.43
N SER A 111 58.48 -17.90 -14.53
CA SER A 111 57.35 -18.21 -13.65
C SER A 111 56.95 -17.01 -12.78
N PRO A 112 55.64 -16.82 -12.50
CA PRO A 112 55.17 -15.73 -11.66
C PRO A 112 55.63 -15.91 -10.20
N ASP A 113 56.24 -14.86 -9.64
CA ASP A 113 56.67 -14.83 -8.24
C ASP A 113 55.69 -14.07 -7.33
N ALA A 114 54.77 -13.30 -7.90
CA ALA A 114 53.74 -12.53 -7.20
C ALA A 114 52.38 -12.61 -7.90
N THR A 115 51.31 -12.46 -7.12
CA THR A 115 49.92 -12.38 -7.61
C THR A 115 49.36 -10.98 -7.30
N LYS A 116 48.82 -10.31 -8.31
CA LYS A 116 48.09 -9.05 -8.19
C LYS A 116 46.59 -9.31 -8.29
N LEU A 117 45.82 -8.67 -7.42
CA LEU A 117 44.37 -8.79 -7.39
C LEU A 117 43.72 -7.57 -8.04
N ALA A 118 42.72 -7.81 -8.90
CA ALA A 118 41.87 -6.77 -9.47
C ALA A 118 40.40 -7.15 -9.27
N LEU A 119 39.54 -6.16 -8.99
CA LEU A 119 38.10 -6.39 -8.92
C LEU A 119 37.50 -6.21 -10.32
N GLU A 120 36.52 -7.03 -10.68
CA GLU A 120 35.76 -6.87 -11.92
C GLU A 120 35.12 -5.47 -12.04
N GLU A 121 35.03 -4.94 -13.26
CA GLU A 121 34.55 -3.59 -13.60
C GLU A 121 35.40 -2.42 -13.07
N THR A 122 36.56 -2.71 -12.47
CA THR A 122 37.50 -1.67 -12.02
C THR A 122 38.62 -1.44 -13.04
N SER A 123 39.52 -0.50 -12.72
CA SER A 123 40.73 -0.24 -13.52
C SER A 123 41.97 -0.53 -12.67
N ILE A 124 42.97 -1.17 -13.25
CA ILE A 124 44.24 -1.47 -12.60
C ILE A 124 45.40 -1.05 -13.50
N THR A 125 46.42 -0.44 -12.90
CA THR A 125 47.67 -0.09 -13.60
C THR A 125 48.77 -1.02 -13.15
N LEU A 126 49.30 -1.77 -14.10
CA LEU A 126 50.43 -2.66 -13.93
C LEU A 126 51.71 -1.86 -14.15
N SER A 127 52.60 -1.83 -13.16
CA SER A 127 53.90 -1.15 -13.26
C SER A 127 55.05 -2.15 -13.34
N CYS A 128 55.98 -1.90 -14.25
CA CYS A 128 57.25 -2.62 -14.36
C CYS A 128 58.30 -1.90 -13.50
N ALA A 129 58.25 -2.15 -12.19
CA ALA A 129 59.12 -1.49 -11.22
C ALA A 129 60.58 -1.95 -11.32
N GLU A 130 61.51 -1.03 -11.06
CA GLU A 130 62.96 -1.31 -11.04
C GLU A 130 63.39 -2.28 -9.94
N GLU A 131 62.60 -2.37 -8.87
CA GLU A 131 62.77 -3.34 -7.79
C GLU A 131 62.60 -4.79 -8.27
N HIS A 132 61.71 -5.02 -9.25
CA HIS A 132 61.40 -6.34 -9.78
C HIS A 132 62.08 -6.64 -11.12
N VAL A 133 62.42 -5.61 -11.92
CA VAL A 133 63.26 -5.73 -13.11
C VAL A 133 64.50 -4.84 -12.97
N PRO A 134 65.57 -5.39 -12.40
CA PRO A 134 66.80 -4.67 -12.10
C PRO A 134 67.56 -4.41 -13.41
N VAL A 135 67.53 -3.16 -13.86
CA VAL A 135 68.25 -2.72 -15.05
C VAL A 135 69.61 -2.20 -14.66
N LEU A 136 70.67 -2.79 -15.20
CA LEU A 136 72.03 -2.28 -15.05
C LEU A 136 72.33 -1.32 -16.22
N GLY A 137 72.62 -0.04 -15.95
CA GLY A 137 72.90 0.94 -17.01
C GLY A 137 71.65 1.61 -17.58
N GLN A 138 71.59 1.83 -18.90
CA GLN A 138 70.54 2.64 -19.53
C GLN A 138 69.37 1.79 -20.02
N ARG A 139 68.16 2.01 -19.48
CA ARG A 139 66.92 1.42 -20.00
C ARG A 139 66.63 1.95 -21.41
N LEU A 140 66.34 1.05 -22.34
CA LEU A 140 66.03 1.37 -23.75
C LEU A 140 64.53 1.28 -24.02
N GLN A 141 63.90 0.15 -23.70
CA GLN A 141 62.50 -0.11 -24.02
C GLN A 141 61.86 -1.07 -23.01
N VAL A 142 60.56 -0.89 -22.76
CA VAL A 142 59.72 -1.84 -22.00
C VAL A 142 58.58 -2.31 -22.90
N GLN A 143 58.35 -3.62 -22.94
CA GLN A 143 57.27 -4.28 -23.67
C GLN A 143 56.46 -5.17 -22.74
N TRP A 144 55.14 -5.24 -22.95
CA TRP A 144 54.24 -6.07 -22.14
C TRP A 144 53.79 -7.31 -22.89
N TRP A 145 53.80 -8.44 -22.18
CA TRP A 145 53.37 -9.74 -22.67
C TRP A 145 52.30 -10.30 -21.73
N LYS A 146 51.30 -10.99 -22.28
CA LYS A 146 50.28 -11.73 -21.53
C LYS A 146 50.35 -13.19 -21.93
N ASP A 147 50.47 -14.08 -20.95
CA ASP A 147 50.59 -15.53 -21.14
C ASP A 147 51.67 -15.88 -22.19
N CYS A 148 52.81 -15.18 -22.08
CA CYS A 148 53.94 -15.26 -23.00
C CYS A 148 53.69 -14.88 -24.46
N MET A 149 52.66 -14.08 -24.73
CA MET A 149 52.42 -13.48 -26.03
C MET A 149 52.51 -11.95 -25.93
N SER A 150 53.17 -11.32 -26.91
CA SER A 150 53.29 -9.85 -26.94
C SER A 150 51.93 -9.19 -27.05
N THR A 151 51.66 -8.18 -26.21
CA THR A 151 50.46 -7.36 -26.31
C THR A 151 50.64 -6.17 -27.27
N GLY A 152 51.86 -5.94 -27.76
CA GLY A 152 52.22 -4.76 -28.55
C GLY A 152 52.34 -3.45 -27.75
N ILE A 153 52.05 -3.48 -26.45
CA ILE A 153 52.04 -2.30 -25.59
C ILE A 153 53.45 -2.03 -25.06
N GLN A 154 53.83 -0.75 -25.09
CA GLN A 154 55.13 -0.27 -24.63
C GLN A 154 54.96 0.79 -23.54
N GLY A 155 55.93 0.87 -22.64
CA GLY A 155 55.94 1.81 -21.52
C GLY A 155 56.15 1.13 -20.18
N SER A 156 56.54 1.91 -19.17
CA SER A 156 56.75 1.42 -17.81
C SER A 156 55.46 0.98 -17.12
N GLU A 157 54.31 1.47 -17.60
CA GLU A 157 52.99 1.19 -17.06
C GLU A 157 52.05 0.64 -18.13
N PHE A 158 51.18 -0.30 -17.73
CA PHE A 158 50.13 -0.86 -18.55
C PHE A 158 48.80 -0.81 -17.78
N SER A 159 47.90 0.08 -18.21
CA SER A 159 46.57 0.23 -17.60
C SER A 159 45.52 -0.62 -18.30
N LEU A 160 44.79 -1.40 -17.51
CA LEU A 160 43.62 -2.17 -17.91
C LEU A 160 42.38 -1.46 -17.36
N PHE A 161 41.43 -1.13 -18.24
CA PHE A 161 40.17 -0.51 -17.88
C PHE A 161 39.04 -1.52 -17.99
N ASN A 162 38.05 -1.42 -17.10
CA ASN A 162 36.89 -2.31 -17.07
C ASN A 162 37.31 -3.80 -17.08
N VAL A 163 38.08 -4.17 -16.06
CA VAL A 163 38.67 -5.51 -15.92
C VAL A 163 37.57 -6.58 -15.86
N SER A 164 37.77 -7.69 -16.56
CA SER A 164 36.87 -8.84 -16.64
C SER A 164 37.63 -10.15 -16.40
N MET A 165 36.93 -11.26 -16.21
CA MET A 165 37.55 -12.59 -16.07
C MET A 165 38.51 -12.97 -17.22
N SER A 166 38.32 -12.42 -18.42
CA SER A 166 39.23 -12.65 -19.56
C SER A 166 40.62 -12.03 -19.37
N ASN A 167 40.76 -11.10 -18.44
CA ASN A 167 42.03 -10.46 -18.10
C ASN A 167 42.88 -11.31 -17.14
N ASN A 168 42.37 -12.44 -16.64
CA ASN A 168 43.20 -13.40 -15.90
C ASN A 168 44.38 -13.89 -16.74
N GLY A 169 45.54 -14.02 -16.10
CA GLY A 169 46.73 -14.58 -16.73
C GLY A 169 48.02 -14.01 -16.19
N ASN A 170 49.12 -14.44 -16.79
CA ASN A 170 50.47 -14.05 -16.41
C ASN A 170 50.92 -12.86 -17.24
N TYR A 171 51.21 -11.74 -16.58
CA TYR A 171 51.68 -10.53 -17.23
C TYR A 171 53.18 -10.40 -17.02
N THR A 172 53.92 -10.40 -18.13
CA THR A 172 55.37 -10.28 -18.13
C THR A 172 55.76 -8.92 -18.68
N CYS A 173 56.57 -8.14 -17.95
CA CYS A 173 57.22 -6.97 -18.52
C CYS A 173 58.63 -7.34 -18.97
N LEU A 174 58.92 -7.13 -20.25
CA LEU A 174 60.22 -7.35 -20.88
C LEU A 174 60.93 -6.00 -21.05
N VAL A 175 62.09 -5.87 -20.45
CA VAL A 175 62.90 -4.65 -20.47
C VAL A 175 64.17 -4.89 -21.24
N SER A 176 64.43 -4.06 -22.24
CA SER A 176 65.71 -3.99 -22.95
C SER A 176 66.55 -2.85 -22.39
N PHE A 177 67.82 -3.11 -22.12
CA PHE A 177 68.74 -2.12 -21.57
C PHE A 177 70.15 -2.26 -22.14
N ARG A 178 70.96 -1.20 -22.01
CA ARG A 178 72.33 -1.15 -22.49
C ARG A 178 73.32 -0.98 -21.33
N TYR A 179 74.33 -1.84 -21.30
CA TYR A 179 75.43 -1.83 -20.34
C TYR A 179 76.75 -2.16 -21.05
N GLU A 180 77.78 -1.33 -20.84
CA GLU A 180 79.11 -1.45 -21.49
C GLU A 180 79.02 -1.75 -23.01
N ASP A 181 78.24 -0.94 -23.73
CA ASP A 181 77.99 -1.04 -25.18
C ASP A 181 77.36 -2.35 -25.68
N LYS A 182 76.83 -3.17 -24.76
CA LYS A 182 76.05 -4.38 -25.08
C LYS A 182 74.60 -4.23 -24.65
N ASN A 183 73.71 -4.82 -25.43
CA ASN A 183 72.28 -4.85 -25.14
C ASN A 183 71.93 -6.15 -24.41
N TYR A 184 71.15 -5.99 -23.34
CA TYR A 184 70.65 -7.07 -22.51
C TYR A 184 69.14 -6.94 -22.34
N THR A 185 68.49 -8.06 -22.03
CA THR A 185 67.07 -8.09 -21.69
C THR A 185 66.89 -8.60 -20.27
N ALA A 186 65.87 -8.12 -19.58
CA ALA A 186 65.43 -8.63 -18.29
C ALA A 186 63.90 -8.70 -18.29
N SER A 187 63.33 -9.64 -17.55
CA SER A 187 61.89 -9.82 -17.51
C SER A 187 61.41 -10.21 -16.13
N HIS A 188 60.22 -9.75 -15.77
CA HIS A 188 59.54 -10.13 -14.55
C HIS A 188 58.08 -10.45 -14.85
N THR A 189 57.55 -11.50 -14.22
CA THR A 189 56.18 -11.97 -14.43
C THR A 189 55.43 -11.94 -13.11
N PHE A 190 54.21 -11.42 -13.14
CA PHE A 190 53.24 -11.58 -12.06
C PHE A 190 51.91 -12.12 -12.61
N GLU A 191 51.21 -12.86 -11.78
CA GLU A 191 49.87 -13.35 -12.09
C GLU A 191 48.83 -12.25 -11.79
N LEU A 192 47.93 -11.96 -12.72
CA LEU A 192 46.76 -11.13 -12.47
C LEU A 192 45.56 -12.04 -12.22
N ALA A 193 45.01 -11.99 -11.01
CA ALA A 193 43.79 -12.66 -10.64
C ALA A 193 42.65 -11.65 -10.46
N VAL A 194 41.62 -11.79 -11.28
CA VAL A 194 40.41 -10.99 -11.30
C VAL A 194 39.39 -11.66 -10.39
N ILE A 195 38.98 -10.91 -9.39
CA ILE A 195 37.95 -11.30 -8.44
C ILE A 195 36.62 -10.81 -8.99
N MET A 196 35.70 -11.77 -9.14
CA MET A 196 34.32 -11.52 -9.51
C MET A 196 33.72 -10.53 -8.51
N LYS A 197 33.06 -9.50 -9.02
CA LYS A 197 32.28 -8.63 -8.15
C LYS A 197 31.04 -9.42 -7.76
N GLU A 198 31.07 -10.08 -6.60
CA GLU A 198 29.89 -10.77 -6.10
C GLU A 198 28.72 -9.79 -6.11
N PRO A 199 27.54 -10.19 -6.64
CA PRO A 199 26.37 -9.37 -6.49
C PRO A 199 26.19 -9.18 -4.99
N VAL A 200 26.30 -7.94 -4.52
CA VAL A 200 26.10 -7.60 -3.12
C VAL A 200 24.66 -8.01 -2.79
N ASN A 201 24.50 -9.21 -2.25
CA ASN A 201 23.21 -9.78 -1.91
C ASN A 201 22.78 -9.14 -0.61
N LYS A 202 22.37 -7.87 -0.70
CA LYS A 202 21.90 -7.12 0.46
C LYS A 202 20.66 -7.82 1.01
N PRO A 203 20.62 -8.13 2.32
CA PRO A 203 19.43 -8.66 2.94
C PRO A 203 18.29 -7.64 2.81
N LYS A 204 17.07 -8.13 2.73
CA LYS A 204 15.89 -7.28 2.51
C LYS A 204 14.73 -7.69 3.40
N VAL A 205 14.02 -6.72 3.94
CA VAL A 205 12.75 -6.95 4.63
C VAL A 205 11.62 -6.96 3.60
N ILE A 206 10.97 -8.12 3.47
CA ILE A 206 9.85 -8.33 2.54
C ILE A 206 8.57 -7.77 3.16
N GLN A 207 8.33 -8.07 4.43
CA GLN A 207 7.29 -7.45 5.23
C GLN A 207 7.72 -7.39 6.71
N PRO A 208 7.29 -6.38 7.49
CA PRO A 208 6.37 -5.30 7.11
C PRO A 208 7.06 -4.08 6.47
N ARG A 209 6.43 -3.45 5.46
CA ARG A 209 6.82 -2.14 4.91
C ARG A 209 5.74 -1.10 5.25
N ASN A 210 5.87 -0.45 6.41
CA ASN A 210 4.95 0.59 6.89
C ASN A 210 3.49 0.11 7.04
N GLN A 211 3.29 -0.96 7.81
CA GLN A 211 1.96 -1.47 8.11
C GLN A 211 1.43 -0.91 9.44
N THR A 212 0.11 -0.81 9.58
CA THR A 212 -0.54 -0.47 10.85
C THR A 212 -1.52 -1.56 11.22
N LEU A 213 -1.35 -2.14 12.40
CA LEU A 213 -2.19 -3.21 12.93
C LEU A 213 -3.10 -2.64 14.02
N HIS A 214 -4.42 -2.83 13.88
CA HIS A 214 -5.40 -2.41 14.87
C HIS A 214 -5.58 -3.51 15.92
N VAL A 215 -5.29 -3.19 17.19
CA VAL A 215 -5.27 -4.15 18.29
C VAL A 215 -5.94 -3.57 19.53
N LYS A 216 -6.61 -4.43 20.32
CA LYS A 216 -7.20 -4.04 21.61
C LYS A 216 -6.13 -4.09 22.71
N PRO A 217 -6.14 -3.17 23.70
CA PRO A 217 -5.22 -3.24 24.83
C PRO A 217 -5.36 -4.57 25.60
N GLY A 218 -4.23 -5.11 26.05
CA GLY A 218 -4.18 -6.28 26.92
C GLY A 218 -4.34 -7.65 26.25
N VAL A 219 -4.51 -7.71 24.93
CA VAL A 219 -4.54 -8.99 24.18
C VAL A 219 -3.14 -9.48 23.85
N GLU A 220 -3.02 -10.77 23.59
CA GLU A 220 -1.79 -11.39 23.07
C GLU A 220 -1.72 -11.22 21.54
N ILE A 221 -0.55 -10.89 21.00
CA ILE A 221 -0.32 -10.80 19.55
C ILE A 221 1.05 -11.37 19.16
N LYS A 222 1.16 -11.74 17.89
CA LYS A 222 2.40 -12.17 17.25
C LYS A 222 2.64 -11.32 16.01
N LEU A 223 3.75 -10.58 15.98
CA LEU A 223 4.19 -9.83 14.81
C LEU A 223 5.12 -10.72 13.98
N GLU A 224 4.93 -10.73 12.66
CA GLU A 224 5.74 -11.54 11.73
C GLU A 224 6.52 -10.64 10.79
N CYS A 225 7.83 -10.86 10.72
CA CYS A 225 8.72 -10.19 9.79
C CYS A 225 9.38 -11.19 8.84
N ILE A 226 9.06 -11.09 7.56
CA ILE A 226 9.63 -11.95 6.53
C ILE A 226 10.81 -11.22 5.91
N VAL A 227 11.97 -11.86 5.94
CA VAL A 227 13.24 -11.32 5.46
C VAL A 227 13.87 -12.24 4.43
N PHE A 228 14.53 -11.65 3.43
CA PHE A 228 15.47 -12.33 2.57
C PHE A 228 16.86 -12.14 3.16
N ILE A 229 17.56 -13.23 3.48
CA ILE A 229 18.87 -13.22 4.12
C ILE A 229 19.97 -13.19 3.06
N GLY A 230 19.93 -14.14 2.12
CA GLY A 230 20.97 -14.31 1.12
C GLY A 230 20.83 -15.64 0.38
N PHE A 231 21.93 -16.17 -0.13
CA PHE A 231 21.99 -17.49 -0.78
C PHE A 231 22.93 -18.40 0.01
N GLY A 232 22.54 -19.66 0.21
CA GLY A 232 23.32 -20.63 0.98
C GLY A 232 23.22 -20.47 2.51
N GLU A 233 23.60 -21.53 3.23
CA GLU A 233 23.48 -21.60 4.70
C GLU A 233 24.49 -20.72 5.45
N ASP A 234 25.68 -20.49 4.88
CA ASP A 234 26.73 -19.64 5.48
C ASP A 234 26.27 -18.18 5.68
N SER A 235 25.31 -17.73 4.85
CA SER A 235 24.70 -16.39 4.97
C SER A 235 24.01 -16.16 6.32
N VAL A 236 23.58 -17.23 7.03
CA VAL A 236 22.94 -17.11 8.36
C VAL A 236 23.94 -16.66 9.42
N LEU A 237 25.17 -17.18 9.38
CA LEU A 237 26.15 -17.00 10.46
C LEU A 237 26.62 -15.54 10.57
N GLU A 238 26.60 -14.82 9.45
CA GLU A 238 27.02 -13.42 9.37
C GLU A 238 25.84 -12.43 9.43
N THR A 239 24.60 -12.93 9.43
CA THR A 239 23.39 -12.09 9.39
C THR A 239 22.70 -12.04 10.75
N SER A 240 22.45 -10.83 11.24
CA SER A 240 21.68 -10.58 12.45
C SER A 240 20.29 -10.04 12.09
N ALA A 241 19.23 -10.68 12.60
CA ALA A 241 17.85 -10.24 12.45
C ALA A 241 17.19 -10.08 13.82
N TYR A 242 16.66 -8.90 14.13
CA TYR A 242 16.09 -8.59 15.44
C TYR A 242 15.04 -7.48 15.39
N TRP A 243 14.19 -7.44 16.41
CA TRP A 243 13.18 -6.38 16.59
C TRP A 243 13.71 -5.25 17.47
N THR A 244 13.27 -4.02 17.19
CA THR A 244 13.41 -2.87 18.10
C THR A 244 12.08 -2.14 18.25
N ILE A 245 11.83 -1.59 19.44
CA ILE A 245 10.61 -0.86 19.79
C ILE A 245 11.04 0.56 20.14
N ASN A 246 10.61 1.55 19.35
CA ASN A 246 11.00 2.95 19.55
C ASN A 246 12.53 3.13 19.77
N HIS A 247 13.34 2.49 18.92
CA HIS A 247 14.82 2.48 18.99
C HIS A 247 15.43 1.72 20.19
N SER A 248 14.63 1.10 21.05
CA SER A 248 15.12 0.25 22.15
C SER A 248 15.07 -1.24 21.75
N TYR A 249 16.03 -2.02 22.24
CA TYR A 249 16.05 -3.47 22.02
C TYR A 249 14.95 -4.17 22.82
N THR A 250 14.45 -5.29 22.30
CA THR A 250 13.41 -6.10 22.97
C THR A 250 13.85 -6.65 24.33
N GLU A 251 15.16 -6.75 24.60
CA GLU A 251 15.70 -7.15 25.91
C GLU A 251 15.30 -6.22 27.06
N SER A 252 14.94 -4.96 26.74
CA SER A 252 14.40 -4.02 27.73
C SER A 252 13.00 -4.43 28.22
N TYR A 253 12.36 -5.39 27.55
CA TYR A 253 11.02 -5.90 27.82
C TYR A 253 11.07 -7.42 28.01
N PRO A 254 11.32 -7.93 29.23
CA PRO A 254 11.60 -9.35 29.48
C PRO A 254 10.42 -10.29 29.17
N GLU A 255 9.22 -9.76 29.10
CA GLU A 255 7.99 -10.48 28.72
C GLU A 255 7.93 -10.79 27.22
N LEU A 256 8.72 -10.10 26.39
CA LEU A 256 8.71 -10.26 24.94
C LEU A 256 9.64 -11.39 24.51
N GLN A 257 9.17 -12.21 23.58
CA GLN A 257 9.94 -13.31 23.03
C GLN A 257 10.08 -13.14 21.52
N GLN A 258 11.30 -13.23 21.01
CA GLN A 258 11.56 -13.22 19.57
C GLN A 258 12.11 -14.58 19.12
N ASN A 259 11.72 -15.01 17.92
CA ASN A 259 12.17 -16.26 17.34
C ASN A 259 12.35 -16.11 15.82
N LEU A 260 13.52 -16.51 15.31
CA LEU A 260 13.85 -16.54 13.89
C LEU A 260 13.76 -17.97 13.38
N THR A 261 12.92 -18.18 12.38
CA THR A 261 12.83 -19.44 11.63
C THR A 261 13.33 -19.22 10.21
N THR A 262 14.08 -20.16 9.63
CA THR A 262 14.65 -20.01 8.29
C THR A 262 14.18 -21.14 7.36
N GLU A 263 14.04 -20.80 6.08
CA GLU A 263 13.60 -21.72 5.03
C GLU A 263 14.34 -21.42 3.73
N MET A 264 14.85 -22.47 3.07
CA MET A 264 15.40 -22.38 1.71
C MET A 264 14.27 -22.56 0.69
N ARG A 265 14.13 -21.60 -0.23
CA ARG A 265 13.17 -21.70 -1.34
C ARG A 265 13.83 -22.25 -2.61
N GLU A 266 13.00 -22.67 -3.57
CA GLU A 266 13.41 -23.31 -4.84
C GLU A 266 14.51 -22.56 -5.62
N ASN A 267 14.58 -21.23 -5.49
CA ASN A 267 15.60 -20.39 -6.14
C ASN A 267 16.95 -20.35 -5.40
N SER A 268 17.23 -21.28 -4.48
CA SER A 268 18.41 -21.27 -3.57
C SER A 268 18.50 -20.04 -2.65
N GLY A 269 17.45 -19.21 -2.61
CA GLY A 269 17.36 -18.06 -1.72
C GLY A 269 16.93 -18.50 -0.32
N LEU A 270 17.65 -18.00 0.68
CA LEU A 270 17.38 -18.24 2.08
C LEU A 270 16.49 -17.12 2.64
N TYR A 271 15.34 -17.51 3.17
CA TYR A 271 14.36 -16.61 3.77
C TYR A 271 14.24 -16.89 5.26
N GLY A 272 13.97 -15.84 6.02
CA GLY A 272 13.71 -15.91 7.46
C GLY A 272 12.33 -15.36 7.81
N ASN A 273 11.69 -15.91 8.83
CA ASN A 273 10.54 -15.33 9.51
C ASN A 273 10.93 -15.03 10.96
N LEU A 274 11.17 -13.75 11.24
CA LEU A 274 11.46 -13.22 12.57
C LEU A 274 10.15 -12.81 13.24
N THR A 275 9.76 -13.57 14.25
CA THR A 275 8.50 -13.39 14.96
C THR A 275 8.72 -12.73 16.31
N LEU A 276 7.89 -11.75 16.66
CA LEU A 276 7.86 -11.11 17.99
C LEU A 276 6.55 -11.44 18.68
N PHE A 277 6.62 -12.21 19.76
CA PHE A 277 5.51 -12.56 20.61
C PHE A 277 5.35 -11.54 21.73
N ILE A 278 4.17 -10.91 21.78
CA ILE A 278 3.78 -9.92 22.78
C ILE A 278 2.62 -10.52 23.57
N PRO A 279 2.85 -11.09 24.76
CA PRO A 279 1.81 -11.79 25.53
C PRO A 279 0.70 -10.85 26.00
N LYS A 280 1.03 -9.58 26.25
CA LYS A 280 0.07 -8.56 26.67
C LYS A 280 0.43 -7.20 26.08
N VAL A 281 -0.41 -6.69 25.17
CA VAL A 281 -0.20 -5.37 24.56
C VAL A 281 -0.47 -4.26 25.58
N LEU A 282 0.59 -3.58 26.01
CA LEU A 282 0.52 -2.44 26.93
C LEU A 282 0.14 -1.14 26.20
N PRO A 283 -0.47 -0.16 26.89
CA PRO A 283 -0.80 1.15 26.30
C PRO A 283 0.40 1.89 25.69
N GLU A 284 1.59 1.69 26.25
CA GLU A 284 2.86 2.28 25.78
C GLU A 284 3.33 1.74 24.41
N PHE A 285 2.78 0.62 23.95
CA PHE A 285 3.08 0.04 22.64
C PHE A 285 2.25 0.65 21.51
N PHE A 286 1.24 1.49 21.80
CA PHE A 286 0.47 2.19 20.77
C PHE A 286 1.14 3.48 20.35
N GLY A 287 1.12 3.79 19.04
CA GLY A 287 1.71 5.02 18.52
C GLY A 287 3.23 5.08 18.62
N VAL A 288 3.90 3.93 18.81
CA VAL A 288 5.35 3.76 18.71
C VAL A 288 5.70 2.81 17.57
N PRO A 289 6.85 2.99 16.90
CA PRO A 289 7.24 2.14 15.79
C PRO A 289 7.94 0.86 16.27
N PHE A 290 7.49 -0.27 15.75
CA PHE A 290 8.19 -1.55 15.84
C PHE A 290 9.00 -1.73 14.57
N HIS A 291 10.31 -1.82 14.68
CA HIS A 291 11.22 -2.03 13.56
C HIS A 291 11.70 -3.47 13.55
N CYS A 292 11.57 -4.12 12.40
CA CYS A 292 12.26 -5.37 12.10
C CYS A 292 13.54 -5.02 11.34
N ASN A 293 14.69 -5.34 11.91
CA ASN A 293 15.99 -5.01 11.35
C ASN A 293 16.69 -6.29 10.89
N ILE A 294 17.33 -6.22 9.74
CA ILE A 294 18.26 -7.24 9.26
C ILE A 294 19.57 -6.58 8.86
N LEU A 295 20.69 -7.07 9.41
CA LEU A 295 22.03 -6.56 9.11
C LEU A 295 22.97 -7.71 8.75
N SER A 296 23.76 -7.48 7.72
CA SER A 296 24.83 -8.36 7.23
C SER A 296 26.07 -7.51 6.88
N PRO A 297 27.25 -8.11 6.63
CA PRO A 297 28.42 -7.39 6.12
C PRO A 297 28.17 -6.66 4.80
N SER A 298 27.21 -7.15 4.00
CA SER A 298 26.79 -6.57 2.72
C SER A 298 25.88 -5.35 2.87
N GLY A 299 25.36 -5.09 4.07
CA GLY A 299 24.42 -4.00 4.39
C GLY A 299 23.22 -4.49 5.20
N GLY A 300 22.25 -3.61 5.41
CA GLY A 300 21.02 -3.92 6.14
C GLY A 300 19.79 -3.27 5.55
N ASP A 301 18.62 -3.74 6.01
CA ASP A 301 17.30 -3.22 5.66
C ASP A 301 16.41 -3.22 6.91
N THR A 302 15.42 -2.33 6.94
CA THR A 302 14.53 -2.16 8.09
C THR A 302 13.08 -2.07 7.64
N GLY A 303 12.25 -2.98 8.16
CA GLY A 303 10.80 -2.94 8.06
C GLY A 303 10.16 -2.29 9.28
N GLN A 304 8.95 -1.77 9.12
CA GLN A 304 8.26 -1.02 10.17
C GLN A 304 6.79 -1.40 10.27
N VAL A 305 6.30 -1.58 11.50
CA VAL A 305 4.89 -1.78 11.83
C VAL A 305 4.48 -0.93 13.03
N TRP A 306 3.26 -0.41 13.00
CA TRP A 306 2.66 0.40 14.07
C TRP A 306 1.48 -0.34 14.68
N LEU A 307 1.33 -0.25 15.99
CA LEU A 307 0.10 -0.68 16.67
C LEU A 307 -0.81 0.53 16.88
N SER A 308 -2.05 0.39 16.42
CA SER A 308 -3.10 1.40 16.62
C SER A 308 -4.25 0.80 17.43
N GLN A 309 -4.86 1.61 18.29
CA GLN A 309 -5.97 1.15 19.11
C GLN A 309 -7.23 1.01 18.23
N ASP A 310 -7.88 -0.15 18.33
CA ASP A 310 -9.18 -0.38 17.70
C ASP A 310 -10.27 0.47 18.39
N THR A 311 -10.49 1.68 17.89
CA THR A 311 -11.46 2.66 18.42
C THR A 311 -12.77 2.65 17.60
N ASN A 312 -13.29 1.48 17.27
CA ASN A 312 -14.50 1.36 16.45
C ASN A 312 -15.81 1.53 17.25
N HIS A 313 -15.99 2.69 17.88
CA HIS A 313 -17.23 3.08 18.58
C HIS A 313 -18.14 4.01 17.77
N ILE A 314 -17.77 4.34 16.52
CA ILE A 314 -18.50 5.27 15.66
C ILE A 314 -19.96 4.81 15.42
N TRP A 315 -20.20 3.50 15.37
CA TRP A 315 -21.54 2.93 15.25
C TRP A 315 -22.49 3.29 16.40
N LEU A 316 -21.97 3.54 17.61
CA LEU A 316 -22.79 3.98 18.75
C LEU A 316 -23.41 5.36 18.54
N ILE A 317 -22.86 6.18 17.65
CA ILE A 317 -23.38 7.52 17.32
C ILE A 317 -24.26 7.48 16.07
N ILE A 318 -23.88 6.66 15.08
CA ILE A 318 -24.61 6.55 13.81
C ILE A 318 -26.01 5.93 14.00
N ILE A 319 -26.12 4.87 14.81
CA ILE A 319 -27.38 4.14 15.00
C ILE A 319 -28.48 5.04 15.64
N PRO A 320 -28.22 5.79 16.72
CA PRO A 320 -29.21 6.72 17.28
C PRO A 320 -29.65 7.79 16.30
N PHE A 321 -28.72 8.32 15.48
CA PHE A 321 -29.03 9.38 14.53
C PHE A 321 -29.89 8.87 13.37
N LEU A 322 -29.64 7.65 12.88
CA LEU A 322 -30.48 6.98 11.88
C LEU A 322 -31.88 6.67 12.42
N ILE A 323 -31.99 6.21 13.67
CA ILE A 323 -33.28 5.97 14.32
C ILE A 323 -34.05 7.28 14.47
N LEU A 324 -33.40 8.35 14.93
CA LEU A 324 -34.02 9.68 15.06
C LEU A 324 -34.50 10.20 13.71
N ALA A 325 -33.67 10.09 12.66
CA ALA A 325 -34.04 10.49 11.31
C ALA A 325 -35.22 9.69 10.76
N ALA A 326 -35.27 8.37 11.00
CA ALA A 326 -36.38 7.51 10.59
C ALA A 326 -37.69 7.89 11.31
N VAL A 327 -37.63 8.18 12.62
CA VAL A 327 -38.79 8.62 13.40
C VAL A 327 -39.30 9.97 12.91
N VAL A 328 -38.42 10.95 12.70
CA VAL A 328 -38.78 12.26 12.17
C VAL A 328 -39.42 12.13 10.78
N CYS A 329 -38.85 11.29 9.90
CA CYS A 329 -39.41 11.03 8.58
C CYS A 329 -40.81 10.40 8.67
N ALA A 330 -41.01 9.40 9.54
CA ALA A 330 -42.32 8.78 9.74
C ALA A 330 -43.38 9.76 10.27
N VAL A 331 -42.99 10.66 11.18
CA VAL A 331 -43.89 11.71 11.70
C VAL A 331 -44.27 12.68 10.58
N LEU A 332 -43.29 13.15 9.79
CA LEU A 332 -43.55 14.06 8.67
C LEU A 332 -44.46 13.40 7.60
N LEU A 333 -44.23 12.13 7.26
CA LEU A 333 -45.07 11.38 6.33
C LEU A 333 -46.50 11.22 6.84
N ASN A 334 -46.71 11.04 8.16
CA ASN A 334 -48.05 10.99 8.74
C ASN A 334 -48.76 12.34 8.74
N PHE A 335 -48.06 13.44 9.06
CA PHE A 335 -48.64 14.78 9.06
C PHE A 335 -49.04 15.25 7.66
N PHE A 336 -48.18 15.01 6.67
CA PHE A 336 -48.41 15.45 5.28
C PHE A 336 -49.01 14.36 4.40
N LYS A 337 -49.51 13.24 4.97
CA LYS A 337 -50.03 12.09 4.21
C LYS A 337 -51.04 12.50 3.13
N ILE A 338 -51.99 13.37 3.48
CA ILE A 338 -53.04 13.84 2.55
C ILE A 338 -52.44 14.75 1.49
N ASP A 339 -51.53 15.66 1.87
CA ASP A 339 -50.88 16.59 0.95
C ASP A 339 -49.95 15.87 -0.04
N LEU A 340 -49.22 14.85 0.40
CA LEU A 340 -48.36 14.00 -0.43
C LEU A 340 -49.18 13.21 -1.45
N ILE A 341 -50.33 12.65 -1.03
CA ILE A 341 -51.23 11.90 -1.92
C ILE A 341 -51.91 12.84 -2.93
N LEU A 342 -52.36 14.03 -2.51
CA LEU A 342 -52.94 15.04 -3.39
C LEU A 342 -51.90 15.56 -4.40
N ALA A 343 -50.65 15.80 -3.97
CA ALA A 343 -49.54 16.19 -4.84
C ALA A 343 -49.19 15.09 -5.85
N TYR A 344 -49.12 13.83 -5.41
CA TYR A 344 -48.89 12.68 -6.28
C TYR A 344 -50.01 12.53 -7.33
N ARG A 345 -51.28 12.67 -6.92
CA ARG A 345 -52.42 12.65 -7.85
C ARG A 345 -52.39 13.81 -8.83
N HIS A 346 -52.01 15.01 -8.39
CA HIS A 346 -51.85 16.17 -9.29
C HIS A 346 -50.71 15.95 -10.31
N LEU A 347 -49.59 15.37 -9.90
CA LEU A 347 -48.48 15.02 -10.80
C LEU A 347 -48.85 13.91 -11.78
N CYS A 348 -49.61 12.89 -11.35
CA CYS A 348 -50.11 11.82 -12.23
C CYS A 348 -51.27 12.28 -13.14
N ALA A 349 -52.11 13.21 -12.70
CA ALA A 349 -53.22 13.75 -13.50
C ALA A 349 -52.71 14.54 -14.71
N LYS A 350 -51.53 15.16 -14.62
CA LYS A 350 -50.84 15.74 -15.79
C LYS A 350 -50.38 14.70 -16.82
N GLY A 351 -50.29 13.43 -16.45
CA GLY A 351 -49.91 12.32 -17.33
C GLY A 351 -51.07 11.54 -17.95
N LYS A 352 -52.32 11.78 -17.53
CA LYS A 352 -53.53 11.13 -18.08
C LYS A 352 -54.52 12.18 -18.58
N ALA A 353 -54.22 12.74 -19.75
CA ALA A 353 -55.20 13.48 -20.54
C ALA A 353 -55.69 12.60 -21.70
N THR A 354 -56.48 11.56 -21.43
CA THR A 354 -57.45 10.97 -22.38
C THR A 354 -58.29 9.87 -21.74
N GLN A 355 -59.60 9.85 -22.08
CA GLN A 355 -60.71 8.99 -21.66
C GLN A 355 -61.40 9.40 -20.34
N GLU A 356 -62.34 10.37 -20.32
CA GLU A 356 -63.68 10.43 -20.98
C GLU A 356 -64.70 9.54 -20.26
N GLY A 357 -65.59 10.19 -19.50
CA GLY A 357 -66.71 9.54 -18.80
C GLY A 357 -67.44 10.42 -17.78
N SER A 358 -66.74 11.20 -16.95
CA SER A 358 -67.38 12.04 -15.91
C SER A 358 -67.24 13.54 -16.21
N LEU A 359 -68.37 14.23 -16.46
CA LEU A 359 -68.41 15.66 -16.75
C LEU A 359 -68.32 16.53 -15.48
N TYR A 360 -68.70 15.96 -14.33
CA TYR A 360 -68.77 16.65 -13.03
C TYR A 360 -67.94 15.94 -11.95
N ASN A 361 -67.29 16.72 -11.09
CA ASN A 361 -66.55 16.24 -9.94
C ASN A 361 -67.47 15.79 -8.80
N ALA A 362 -68.61 16.47 -8.62
CA ALA A 362 -69.64 15.99 -7.71
C ALA A 362 -71.04 16.50 -8.07
N TYR A 363 -72.04 15.69 -7.78
CA TYR A 363 -73.45 16.06 -7.71
C TYR A 363 -73.80 16.44 -6.27
N VAL A 364 -74.31 17.65 -6.05
CA VAL A 364 -74.59 18.21 -4.72
C VAL A 364 -76.10 18.28 -4.51
N LEU A 365 -76.57 17.56 -3.49
CA LEU A 365 -77.93 17.57 -3.02
C LEU A 365 -77.95 18.12 -1.59
N TYR A 366 -78.81 19.10 -1.31
CA TYR A 366 -78.97 19.64 0.03
C TYR A 366 -80.43 19.53 0.46
N LEU A 367 -80.65 19.22 1.73
CA LEU A 367 -81.98 19.15 2.32
C LEU A 367 -82.33 20.47 3.00
N HIS A 368 -83.54 20.99 2.71
CA HIS A 368 -84.02 22.24 3.30
C HIS A 368 -84.54 22.01 4.72
N GLY A 369 -84.24 22.95 5.63
CA GLY A 369 -84.89 23.05 6.93
C GLY A 369 -86.27 23.74 6.83
N LYS A 370 -87.11 23.60 7.87
CA LYS A 370 -88.52 24.07 7.91
C LYS A 370 -88.78 25.58 7.67
N SER A 371 -87.76 26.42 7.51
CA SER A 371 -87.88 27.88 7.34
C SER A 371 -87.27 28.32 6.00
N PRO A 372 -88.06 28.90 5.07
CA PRO A 372 -87.52 29.44 3.82
C PRO A 372 -86.61 30.65 4.12
N GLY A 373 -85.33 30.52 3.79
CA GLY A 373 -84.32 31.59 3.94
C GLY A 373 -83.38 31.48 5.15
N SER A 374 -83.40 30.39 5.93
CA SER A 374 -82.47 30.21 7.06
C SER A 374 -82.09 28.75 7.28
N SER A 375 -81.32 28.17 6.35
CA SER A 375 -80.58 26.94 6.62
C SER A 375 -79.11 27.12 6.24
N THR A 376 -78.20 26.93 7.20
CA THR A 376 -76.75 26.98 6.96
C THR A 376 -76.30 26.00 5.89
N ALA A 377 -77.06 24.93 5.68
CA ALA A 377 -76.88 23.94 4.63
C ALA A 377 -77.08 24.51 3.22
N GLU A 378 -78.07 25.39 3.01
CA GLU A 378 -78.34 26.04 1.72
C GLU A 378 -77.28 27.09 1.38
N ASP A 379 -76.87 27.91 2.36
CA ASP A 379 -75.77 28.87 2.18
C ASP A 379 -74.44 28.14 1.88
N LEU A 380 -74.20 27.00 2.56
CA LEU A 380 -73.08 26.12 2.27
C LEU A 380 -73.13 25.57 0.83
N ALA A 381 -74.30 25.07 0.40
CA ALA A 381 -74.52 24.49 -0.92
C ALA A 381 -74.37 25.50 -2.05
N LEU A 382 -75.06 26.64 -1.97
CA LEU A 382 -75.22 27.56 -3.09
C LEU A 382 -74.15 28.65 -3.17
N ARG A 383 -73.52 29.01 -2.04
CA ARG A 383 -72.54 30.12 -1.99
C ARG A 383 -71.14 29.66 -1.64
N ILE A 384 -70.98 28.91 -0.55
CA ILE A 384 -69.66 28.60 0.00
C ILE A 384 -68.95 27.50 -0.81
N LEU A 385 -69.67 26.43 -1.18
CA LEU A 385 -69.13 25.32 -1.98
C LEU A 385 -68.65 25.78 -3.36
N PRO A 386 -69.45 26.52 -4.16
CA PRO A 386 -69.00 27.12 -5.42
C PRO A 386 -67.75 27.98 -5.28
N GLY A 387 -67.74 28.89 -4.29
CA GLY A 387 -66.61 29.79 -4.06
C GLY A 387 -65.30 29.06 -3.72
N MET A 388 -65.37 27.97 -2.96
CA MET A 388 -64.16 27.21 -2.57
C MET A 388 -63.74 26.16 -3.60
N LEU A 389 -64.67 25.43 -4.19
CA LEU A 389 -64.35 24.28 -5.04
C LEU A 389 -64.29 24.64 -6.53
N GLU A 390 -65.21 25.46 -7.03
CA GLU A 390 -65.23 25.86 -8.44
C GLU A 390 -64.20 26.96 -8.70
N GLN A 391 -64.20 28.05 -7.90
CA GLN A 391 -63.32 29.20 -8.15
C GLN A 391 -61.86 28.98 -7.71
N GLN A 392 -61.62 28.42 -6.51
CA GLN A 392 -60.24 28.26 -6.01
C GLN A 392 -59.57 26.94 -6.42
N HIS A 393 -60.35 25.92 -6.78
CA HIS A 393 -59.84 24.57 -7.04
C HIS A 393 -60.29 23.98 -8.39
N ASN A 394 -61.00 24.74 -9.22
CA ASN A 394 -61.39 24.38 -10.60
C ASN A 394 -62.12 23.04 -10.73
N LEU A 395 -62.90 22.67 -9.71
CA LEU A 395 -63.77 21.49 -9.73
C LEU A 395 -65.13 21.88 -10.32
N LYS A 396 -65.75 20.99 -11.10
CA LYS A 396 -67.10 21.22 -11.65
C LYS A 396 -68.15 20.55 -10.77
N LEU A 397 -69.02 21.34 -10.15
CA LEU A 397 -70.14 20.81 -9.35
C LEU A 397 -71.45 20.93 -10.13
N PHE A 398 -72.35 19.97 -9.93
CA PHE A 398 -73.74 20.10 -10.32
C PHE A 398 -74.59 20.22 -9.06
N ILE A 399 -75.29 21.33 -8.87
CA ILE A 399 -76.01 21.63 -7.62
C ILE A 399 -77.52 21.65 -7.89
N GLN A 400 -78.24 20.74 -7.24
CA GLN A 400 -79.70 20.65 -7.31
C GLN A 400 -80.33 21.99 -6.87
N GLY A 401 -81.23 22.57 -7.67
CA GLY A 401 -81.87 23.87 -7.38
C GLY A 401 -81.15 25.09 -7.97
N ARG A 402 -79.83 25.03 -8.23
CA ARG A 402 -79.08 26.06 -9.01
C ARG A 402 -79.05 25.71 -10.49
N ASP A 403 -78.76 24.45 -10.78
CA ASP A 403 -78.45 23.97 -12.14
C ASP A 403 -79.64 23.21 -12.76
N THR A 404 -80.77 23.12 -12.05
CA THR A 404 -82.01 22.46 -12.50
C THR A 404 -83.11 23.49 -12.79
N ASP A 405 -83.52 23.61 -14.07
CA ASP A 405 -84.70 24.39 -14.47
C ASP A 405 -86.00 23.64 -14.11
N THR A 406 -86.97 24.35 -13.53
CA THR A 406 -88.11 23.80 -12.76
C THR A 406 -89.18 23.00 -13.52
N GLU A 407 -88.97 22.55 -14.77
CA GLU A 407 -90.05 21.86 -15.50
C GLU A 407 -89.66 20.72 -16.47
N VAL A 408 -88.42 20.17 -16.49
CA VAL A 408 -88.10 19.07 -17.44
C VAL A 408 -87.19 17.96 -16.89
N SER A 409 -87.84 16.80 -16.68
CA SER A 409 -87.41 15.39 -16.78
C SER A 409 -86.29 14.83 -15.88
N ILE A 410 -86.70 13.97 -14.94
CA ILE A 410 -85.90 13.10 -14.04
C ILE A 410 -84.83 12.29 -14.80
N ALA A 411 -85.05 11.96 -16.08
CA ALA A 411 -84.08 11.26 -16.92
C ALA A 411 -82.72 11.98 -16.97
N ARG A 412 -82.72 13.32 -16.96
CA ARG A 412 -81.50 14.15 -17.00
C ARG A 412 -80.67 14.04 -15.72
N ILE A 413 -81.31 13.77 -14.59
CA ILE A 413 -80.64 13.66 -13.28
C ILE A 413 -79.88 12.34 -13.19
N SER A 414 -80.47 11.24 -13.67
CA SER A 414 -79.79 9.93 -13.72
C SER A 414 -78.53 9.96 -14.59
N ASP A 415 -78.57 10.68 -15.72
CA ASP A 415 -77.41 10.88 -16.59
C ASP A 415 -76.31 11.70 -15.88
N VAL A 416 -76.68 12.81 -15.22
CA VAL A 416 -75.72 13.64 -14.47
C VAL A 416 -75.13 12.89 -13.27
N LEU A 417 -75.92 12.06 -12.58
CA LEU A 417 -75.44 11.19 -11.51
C LEU A 417 -74.41 10.20 -12.04
N SER A 418 -74.67 9.54 -13.17
CA SER A 418 -73.71 8.61 -13.80
C SER A 418 -72.41 9.30 -14.24
N GLN A 419 -72.49 10.59 -14.59
CA GLN A 419 -71.36 11.42 -15.01
C GLN A 419 -70.65 12.13 -13.84
N SER A 420 -71.06 11.89 -12.60
CA SER A 420 -70.48 12.50 -11.40
C SER A 420 -69.55 11.54 -10.69
N LYS A 421 -68.38 12.04 -10.26
CA LYS A 421 -67.40 11.20 -9.52
C LYS A 421 -67.81 10.93 -8.07
N ALA A 422 -68.62 11.79 -7.48
CA ALA A 422 -69.14 11.67 -6.12
C ALA A 422 -70.52 12.31 -5.99
N VAL A 423 -71.31 11.88 -5.02
CA VAL A 423 -72.56 12.54 -4.61
C VAL A 423 -72.33 13.16 -3.23
N VAL A 424 -72.60 14.46 -3.08
CA VAL A 424 -72.52 15.17 -1.80
C VAL A 424 -73.93 15.44 -1.31
N LEU A 425 -74.27 14.86 -0.16
CA LEU A 425 -75.52 15.10 0.53
C LEU A 425 -75.29 15.99 1.75
N ILE A 426 -75.89 17.18 1.76
CA ILE A 426 -75.75 18.15 2.84
C ILE A 426 -76.98 18.07 3.73
N LEU A 427 -76.75 17.77 5.01
CA LEU A 427 -77.79 17.72 6.03
C LEU A 427 -77.79 18.98 6.89
N PRO A 428 -78.97 19.58 7.13
CA PRO A 428 -79.11 20.60 8.16
C PRO A 428 -78.94 19.98 9.55
N GLY A 429 -78.40 20.73 10.50
CA GLY A 429 -78.35 20.30 11.91
C GLY A 429 -79.67 20.55 12.63
N ASN A 430 -79.88 19.84 13.74
CA ASN A 430 -81.09 19.94 14.54
C ASN A 430 -80.91 20.94 15.69
N ASN A 431 -81.55 22.10 15.59
CA ASN A 431 -81.60 23.10 16.67
C ASN A 431 -82.74 22.79 17.65
N GLY A 432 -82.67 21.67 18.35
CA GLY A 432 -83.28 21.44 19.68
C GLY A 432 -84.78 21.65 19.93
N GLU A 433 -85.60 22.08 18.96
CA GLU A 433 -87.06 22.26 19.16
C GLU A 433 -87.83 21.08 18.57
N GLU A 434 -88.45 20.32 19.48
CA GLU A 434 -89.34 19.19 19.20
C GLU A 434 -90.53 19.60 18.32
N ASN A 435 -90.64 18.93 17.17
CA ASN A 435 -91.83 18.58 16.38
C ASN A 435 -91.46 18.63 14.89
N LEU A 436 -90.60 17.71 14.46
CA LEU A 436 -90.43 17.37 13.06
C LEU A 436 -91.66 16.53 12.65
N VAL A 437 -92.49 17.12 11.79
CA VAL A 437 -93.57 16.37 11.14
C VAL A 437 -92.86 15.46 10.13
N PRO A 438 -93.11 14.14 10.13
CA PRO A 438 -92.58 13.24 9.11
C PRO A 438 -93.03 13.76 7.74
N LEU A 439 -92.31 13.46 6.66
CA LEU A 439 -92.75 13.65 5.27
C LEU A 439 -94.08 12.88 5.05
N SER A 440 -95.16 13.46 5.54
CA SER A 440 -96.53 13.01 5.43
C SER A 440 -97.43 14.15 5.90
N LYS A 441 -98.17 14.68 4.93
CA LYS A 441 -99.37 15.53 5.01
C LYS A 441 -99.13 17.04 4.91
N GLU A 442 -99.38 17.47 3.67
CA GLU A 442 -99.95 18.75 3.25
C GLU A 442 -98.97 19.90 3.01
N GLN A 443 -98.23 19.81 1.89
CA GLN A 443 -98.25 20.84 0.83
C GLN A 443 -97.76 20.19 -0.49
N ASN A 444 -98.61 20.14 -1.52
CA ASN A 444 -98.32 19.77 -2.93
C ASN A 444 -97.72 18.36 -3.25
N ARG A 445 -98.61 17.43 -3.63
CA ARG A 445 -98.37 16.01 -3.97
C ARG A 445 -97.58 15.73 -5.28
N LEU A 446 -96.54 16.51 -5.63
CA LEU A 446 -95.64 16.18 -6.76
C LEU A 446 -94.15 16.08 -6.39
N GLU A 447 -93.66 16.77 -5.36
CA GLU A 447 -92.21 16.82 -5.04
C GLU A 447 -91.70 15.63 -4.20
N ASP A 448 -92.48 15.14 -3.23
CA ASP A 448 -92.06 14.02 -2.35
C ASP A 448 -91.85 12.69 -3.11
N SER A 449 -92.67 12.43 -4.13
CA SER A 449 -92.52 11.24 -4.96
C SER A 449 -91.21 11.27 -5.76
N GLN A 450 -90.80 12.45 -6.22
CA GLN A 450 -89.60 12.64 -7.04
C GLN A 450 -88.32 12.56 -6.20
N LEU A 451 -88.34 13.08 -4.97
CA LEU A 451 -87.22 12.97 -4.03
C LEU A 451 -86.95 11.51 -3.62
N SER A 452 -88.00 10.71 -3.37
CA SER A 452 -87.84 9.29 -3.04
C SER A 452 -87.22 8.47 -4.20
N VAL A 453 -87.63 8.77 -5.44
CA VAL A 453 -87.06 8.17 -6.66
C VAL A 453 -85.60 8.58 -6.82
N LEU A 454 -85.27 9.85 -6.61
CA LEU A 454 -83.90 10.35 -6.68
C LEU A 454 -82.96 9.69 -5.66
N PHE A 455 -83.41 9.48 -4.42
CA PHE A 455 -82.62 8.76 -3.42
C PHE A 455 -82.41 7.28 -3.75
N SER A 456 -83.42 6.65 -4.37
CA SER A 456 -83.25 5.31 -4.93
C SER A 456 -82.21 5.31 -6.06
N ASP A 457 -82.27 6.25 -6.99
CA ASP A 457 -81.32 6.34 -8.11
C ASP A 457 -79.88 6.58 -7.62
N ILE A 458 -79.69 7.44 -6.62
CA ILE A 458 -78.39 7.66 -5.97
C ILE A 458 -77.86 6.34 -5.38
N ALA A 459 -78.71 5.59 -4.67
CA ALA A 459 -78.29 4.33 -4.05
C ALA A 459 -77.91 3.25 -5.08
N HIS A 460 -78.59 3.21 -6.23
CA HIS A 460 -78.31 2.24 -7.28
C HIS A 460 -77.23 2.69 -8.28
N SER A 461 -76.86 3.98 -8.30
CA SER A 461 -75.87 4.53 -9.23
C SER A 461 -74.45 3.97 -9.07
N GLY A 462 -74.11 3.43 -7.88
CA GLY A 462 -72.75 3.00 -7.54
C GLY A 462 -71.75 4.14 -7.31
N VAL A 463 -72.18 5.39 -7.44
CA VAL A 463 -71.35 6.58 -7.22
C VAL A 463 -71.14 6.77 -5.71
N PRO A 464 -69.90 7.06 -5.26
CA PRO A 464 -69.61 7.22 -3.84
C PRO A 464 -70.37 8.39 -3.21
N LEU A 465 -71.24 8.09 -2.23
CA LEU A 465 -71.94 9.09 -1.41
C LEU A 465 -71.03 9.65 -0.31
N LEU A 466 -71.03 10.98 -0.18
CA LEU A 466 -70.37 11.77 0.84
C LEU A 466 -71.41 12.59 1.60
N LEU A 467 -71.42 12.44 2.93
CA LEU A 467 -72.35 13.16 3.78
C LEU A 467 -71.66 14.36 4.41
N VAL A 468 -72.28 15.53 4.33
CA VAL A 468 -71.78 16.76 4.95
C VAL A 468 -72.80 17.25 5.98
N GLU A 469 -72.39 17.27 7.24
CA GLU A 469 -73.19 17.80 8.35
C GLU A 469 -72.91 19.30 8.47
N SER A 470 -73.92 20.14 8.25
CA SER A 470 -73.78 21.60 8.31
C SER A 470 -73.63 22.12 9.75
N GLU A 471 -74.13 21.38 10.76
CA GLU A 471 -74.13 21.72 12.19
C GLU A 471 -74.12 20.44 13.06
N GLU A 472 -74.08 20.57 14.40
CA GLU A 472 -74.05 19.40 15.31
C GLU A 472 -75.41 18.65 15.36
N ASN A 473 -75.35 17.32 15.49
CA ASN A 473 -76.49 16.40 15.59
C ASN A 473 -77.45 16.42 14.39
N ALA A 474 -76.93 16.08 13.20
CA ALA A 474 -77.77 15.80 12.04
C ALA A 474 -78.66 14.57 12.30
N ASP A 475 -79.95 14.69 12.02
CA ASP A 475 -80.90 13.59 12.21
C ASP A 475 -80.91 12.67 10.98
N TYR A 476 -80.31 11.50 11.15
CA TYR A 476 -80.24 10.48 10.11
C TYR A 476 -81.60 9.82 9.82
N LEU A 477 -82.60 10.00 10.69
CA LEU A 477 -83.97 9.49 10.50
C LEU A 477 -84.70 10.18 9.34
N LEU A 478 -84.21 11.35 8.90
CA LEU A 478 -84.74 12.07 7.74
C LEU A 478 -84.38 11.40 6.39
N LEU A 479 -83.47 10.43 6.40
CA LEU A 479 -83.00 9.76 5.19
C LEU A 479 -83.76 8.46 4.92
N PRO A 480 -84.10 8.15 3.66
CA PRO A 480 -84.65 6.85 3.29
C PRO A 480 -83.69 5.70 3.63
N GLU A 481 -84.23 4.51 3.89
CA GLU A 481 -83.44 3.29 4.19
C GLU A 481 -82.41 2.97 3.08
N SER A 482 -82.73 3.27 1.83
CA SER A 482 -81.83 3.11 0.68
C SER A 482 -80.54 3.93 0.82
N ILE A 483 -80.60 5.09 1.46
CA ILE A 483 -79.43 5.95 1.71
C ILE A 483 -78.76 5.56 3.03
N GLN A 484 -79.51 5.27 4.08
CA GLN A 484 -78.93 4.88 5.37
C GLN A 484 -78.01 3.64 5.24
N SER A 485 -78.38 2.68 4.39
CA SER A 485 -77.60 1.46 4.14
C SER A 485 -76.25 1.69 3.44
N ILE A 486 -76.08 2.79 2.72
CA ILE A 486 -74.85 3.09 1.94
C ILE A 486 -73.93 4.11 2.61
N ILE A 487 -74.37 4.74 3.72
CA ILE A 487 -73.53 5.68 4.47
C ILE A 487 -72.35 4.94 5.08
N LYS A 488 -71.13 5.35 4.69
CA LYS A 488 -69.88 4.87 5.30
C LYS A 488 -69.38 5.90 6.30
N LYS A 489 -69.05 5.47 7.53
CA LYS A 489 -68.52 6.34 8.60
C LYS A 489 -67.30 7.18 8.18
N GLU A 490 -66.47 6.66 7.28
CA GLU A 490 -65.28 7.35 6.77
C GLU A 490 -65.59 8.48 5.77
N ARG A 491 -66.85 8.63 5.34
CA ARG A 491 -67.32 9.61 4.33
C ARG A 491 -68.35 10.58 4.90
N VAL A 492 -68.34 10.76 6.22
CA VAL A 492 -69.14 11.78 6.91
C VAL A 492 -68.19 12.92 7.31
N LEU A 493 -68.45 14.12 6.80
CA LEU A 493 -67.64 15.31 7.06
C LEU A 493 -68.47 16.33 7.83
N LYS A 494 -67.89 16.87 8.90
CA LYS A 494 -68.51 17.93 9.70
C LYS A 494 -68.03 19.29 9.23
N TRP A 495 -68.96 20.16 8.85
CA TRP A 495 -68.67 21.53 8.46
C TRP A 495 -69.04 22.50 9.58
N LYS A 496 -68.26 23.58 9.72
CA LYS A 496 -68.56 24.71 10.61
C LYS A 496 -68.17 26.00 9.87
N PRO A 497 -68.85 27.14 10.12
CA PRO A 497 -68.51 28.41 9.48
C PRO A 497 -67.07 28.90 9.73
N THR A 498 -66.42 28.43 10.80
CA THR A 498 -65.06 28.80 11.20
C THR A 498 -63.94 28.01 10.50
N VAL A 499 -64.28 27.11 9.58
CA VAL A 499 -63.30 26.27 8.88
C VAL A 499 -62.45 27.09 7.92
N GLN A 500 -61.13 27.10 8.11
CA GLN A 500 -60.19 27.78 7.20
C GLN A 500 -60.23 27.20 5.78
N PRO A 501 -60.05 28.01 4.71
CA PRO A 501 -60.09 27.56 3.31
C PRO A 501 -59.15 26.39 2.96
N ASN A 502 -57.94 26.37 3.54
CA ASN A 502 -56.97 25.28 3.39
C ASN A 502 -57.04 24.22 4.50
N GLY A 503 -58.10 24.25 5.31
CA GLY A 503 -58.31 23.35 6.43
C GLY A 503 -58.55 21.90 6.03
N ARG A 504 -58.49 21.00 7.03
CA ARG A 504 -58.66 19.56 6.86
C ARG A 504 -59.97 19.18 6.15
N PHE A 505 -61.07 19.88 6.43
CA PHE A 505 -62.38 19.66 5.80
C PHE A 505 -62.32 19.80 4.28
N TRP A 506 -61.82 20.93 3.75
CA TRP A 506 -61.74 21.17 2.31
C TRP A 506 -60.74 20.23 1.61
N LYS A 507 -59.66 19.83 2.29
CA LYS A 507 -58.72 18.82 1.79
C LYS A 507 -59.39 17.43 1.69
N GLN A 508 -60.16 17.02 2.69
CA GLN A 508 -60.89 15.76 2.69
C GLN A 508 -62.03 15.76 1.66
N LEU A 509 -62.78 16.86 1.56
CA LEU A 509 -63.85 17.04 0.58
C LEU A 509 -63.31 16.87 -0.85
N ARG A 510 -62.20 17.54 -1.18
CA ARG A 510 -61.52 17.38 -2.48
C ARG A 510 -60.98 15.96 -2.71
N TYR A 511 -60.40 15.31 -1.69
CA TYR A 511 -59.91 13.93 -1.79
C TYR A 511 -61.00 12.95 -2.22
N HIS A 512 -62.26 13.18 -1.84
CA HIS A 512 -63.39 12.33 -2.22
C HIS A 512 -63.99 12.68 -3.59
N MET A 513 -63.71 13.87 -4.15
CA MET A 513 -64.22 14.35 -5.45
C MET A 513 -63.21 14.24 -6.60
N THR A 514 -61.96 13.87 -6.31
CA THR A 514 -60.84 13.81 -7.27
C THR A 514 -60.19 12.44 -7.30
#